data_AF-A0A2V6Z7D5-F1
#
_entry.id   AF-A0A2V6Z7D5-F1
#
_cell.length_a   1.000
_cell.length_b   1.000
_cell.length_c   1.000
_cell.angle_alpha   90.00
_cell.angle_beta   90.00
_cell.angle_gamma   90.00
#
_symmetry.space_group_name_H-M   'P 1'
#
loop_
_entity.id
_entity.type
_entity.pdbx_description
1 polymer ?
#
loop_
_entity_poly.entity_id
_entity_poly.type
_entity_poly.pdbx_seq_one_letter_code
_entity_poly.pdbx_strand_id
1 'polypeptide(L)'
;MKNIVVALATGLVIVSVGMPKPAAAQDSTGDMTATTRNTAAISRRMTGEVLAVNRGAEALTLRSMTNGKETDVIFSVQDAAAPVLDVLEPGDLVLVTYVRVNDQLRAQRIVRVEGSPQQR
;
A
#
# COMPACT_ATOMS: atom_id res chain seq x y z
N MET A 1 5.51 -46.46 24.44
CA MET A 1 6.44 -46.37 25.59
C MET A 1 7.13 -45.03 25.48
N LYS A 2 6.91 -44.13 26.45
CA LYS A 2 7.94 -43.59 27.38
C LYS A 2 9.26 -43.23 26.70
N ASN A 3 9.91 -42.08 26.86
CA ASN A 3 9.78 -40.82 27.59
C ASN A 3 11.14 -40.15 27.30
N ILE A 4 11.27 -38.87 26.92
CA ILE A 4 12.40 -38.04 27.39
C ILE A 4 11.90 -36.59 27.58
N VAL A 5 12.10 -36.13 28.80
CA VAL A 5 11.88 -34.79 29.36
C VAL A 5 13.27 -34.12 29.46
N VAL A 6 13.27 -32.78 29.64
CA VAL A 6 14.39 -31.93 30.17
C VAL A 6 15.37 -31.47 29.06
N ALA A 7 15.84 -30.22 28.95
CA ALA A 7 16.19 -29.16 29.91
C ALA A 7 16.14 -27.77 29.21
N LEU A 8 15.65 -26.71 29.87
CA LEU A 8 16.41 -25.69 30.62
C LEU A 8 17.37 -24.77 29.80
N ALA A 9 16.93 -23.51 29.73
CA ALA A 9 17.64 -22.30 30.17
C ALA A 9 18.67 -21.61 29.25
N THR A 10 18.75 -20.28 29.48
CA THR A 10 19.77 -19.30 29.09
C THR A 10 19.69 -18.77 27.65
N GLY A 11 19.72 -17.47 27.38
CA GLY A 11 19.88 -16.29 28.22
C GLY A 11 19.51 -15.03 27.43
N LEU A 12 19.01 -14.02 28.13
CA LEU A 12 18.71 -12.70 27.56
C LEU A 12 19.87 -11.77 27.92
N VAL A 13 20.66 -11.36 26.93
CA VAL A 13 21.62 -10.26 27.05
C VAL A 13 21.45 -9.39 25.81
N ILE A 14 20.78 -8.25 25.94
CA ILE A 14 20.84 -7.19 24.94
C ILE A 14 21.70 -6.09 25.55
N VAL A 15 22.94 -6.05 25.10
CA VAL A 15 23.92 -5.01 25.42
C VAL A 15 23.41 -3.70 24.82
N SER A 16 23.21 -2.72 25.70
CA SER A 16 22.97 -1.33 25.35
C SER A 16 24.21 -0.73 24.68
N VAL A 17 24.11 -0.44 23.38
CA VAL A 17 25.09 0.38 22.65
C VAL A 17 24.51 1.78 22.49
N GLY A 18 25.37 2.77 22.74
CA GLY A 18 25.00 4.14 23.06
C GLY A 18 24.42 5.00 21.94
N MET A 19 23.72 6.04 22.42
CA MET A 19 23.30 7.31 21.81
C MET A 19 24.33 7.92 20.83
N PRO A 20 23.93 8.74 19.81
CA PRO A 20 23.20 9.99 20.07
C PRO A 20 22.23 10.53 18.98
N LYS A 21 21.49 11.57 19.40
CA LYS A 21 20.73 12.58 18.63
C LYS A 21 19.35 12.17 18.07
N PRO A 22 18.23 12.64 18.66
CA PRO A 22 17.10 13.03 17.84
C PRO A 22 17.47 14.36 17.17
N ALA A 23 17.78 14.31 15.88
CA ALA A 23 17.59 15.48 15.04
C ALA A 23 16.10 15.80 15.11
N ALA A 24 15.76 16.93 15.71
CA ALA A 24 14.43 17.51 15.61
C ALA A 24 14.18 17.85 14.13
N ALA A 25 13.64 16.88 13.40
CA ALA A 25 12.97 17.13 12.15
C ALA A 25 11.65 17.83 12.51
N GLN A 26 11.55 19.07 12.07
CA GLN A 26 10.40 19.94 12.20
C GLN A 26 9.17 19.26 11.59
N ASP A 27 8.28 18.72 12.42
CA ASP A 27 6.92 18.43 11.99
C ASP A 27 6.00 19.56 12.43
N SER A 28 5.57 20.28 11.41
CA SER A 28 4.59 21.33 11.46
C SER A 28 3.30 20.78 12.08
N THR A 29 2.72 21.57 12.98
CA THR A 29 1.28 21.78 13.17
C THR A 29 0.39 20.72 12.52
N GLY A 30 -0.09 19.77 13.32
CA GLY A 30 -1.08 18.78 12.92
C GLY A 30 -1.90 18.39 14.13
N ASP A 31 -3.08 18.98 14.21
CA ASP A 31 -4.03 19.02 15.30
C ASP A 31 -4.42 17.66 15.93
N MET A 32 -4.82 17.73 17.18
CA MET A 32 -5.51 16.67 17.91
C MET A 32 -6.73 16.17 17.13
N THR A 33 -6.96 14.86 17.12
CA THR A 33 -8.29 14.28 17.43
C THR A 33 -8.19 12.77 17.58
N ALA A 34 -8.50 12.30 18.79
CA ALA A 34 -8.84 10.91 19.05
C ALA A 34 -10.08 10.56 18.22
N THR A 35 -9.94 9.64 17.26
CA THR A 35 -11.08 9.02 16.56
C THR A 35 -11.07 7.53 16.89
N THR A 36 -12.15 7.12 17.54
CA THR A 36 -12.80 5.80 17.52
C THR A 36 -12.06 4.74 16.70
N ARG A 37 -11.60 3.68 17.37
CA ARG A 37 -11.11 2.43 16.76
C ARG A 37 -12.28 1.69 16.08
N ASN A 38 -12.82 2.28 15.03
CA ASN A 38 -13.38 1.52 13.92
C ASN A 38 -12.16 0.92 13.22
N THR A 39 -12.11 -0.38 13.03
CA THR A 39 -11.01 -1.07 12.32
C THR A 39 -11.13 -0.75 10.84
N ALA A 40 -11.06 0.54 10.49
CA ALA A 40 -11.12 1.04 9.13
C ALA A 40 -9.93 0.43 8.40
N ALA A 41 -10.23 -0.38 7.38
CA ALA A 41 -9.20 -0.89 6.50
C ALA A 41 -8.35 0.30 6.02
N ILE A 42 -7.05 0.27 6.34
CA ILE A 42 -6.15 1.39 6.05
C ILE A 42 -6.13 1.56 4.54
N SER A 43 -6.75 2.64 4.07
CA SER A 43 -6.77 3.00 2.66
C SER A 43 -5.41 3.56 2.28
N ARG A 44 -4.81 2.99 1.24
CA ARG A 44 -3.51 3.38 0.69
C ARG A 44 -3.72 3.95 -0.71
N ARG A 45 -2.78 4.78 -1.14
CA ARG A 45 -2.75 5.34 -2.49
C ARG A 45 -1.51 4.88 -3.23
N MET A 46 -1.64 4.64 -4.52
CA MET A 46 -0.52 4.29 -5.39
C MET A 46 -0.76 4.89 -6.77
N THR A 47 0.29 5.48 -7.34
CA THR A 47 0.30 5.88 -8.74
C THR A 47 0.98 4.78 -9.55
N GLY A 48 0.43 4.48 -10.71
CA GLY A 48 1.01 3.50 -11.62
C GLY A 48 0.48 3.67 -13.03
N GLU A 49 1.23 3.12 -13.98
CA GLU A 49 0.82 3.03 -15.37
C GLU A 49 -0.04 1.79 -15.58
N VAL A 50 -1.13 1.92 -16.32
CA VAL A 50 -1.99 0.79 -16.66
C VAL A 50 -1.27 -0.11 -17.65
N LEU A 51 -1.05 -1.37 -17.28
CA LEU A 51 -0.53 -2.38 -18.19
C LEU A 51 -1.67 -3.15 -18.88
N ALA A 52 -2.73 -3.46 -18.12
CA ALA A 52 -3.87 -4.20 -18.64
C ALA A 52 -5.13 -3.90 -17.83
N VAL A 53 -6.27 -3.89 -18.53
CA VAL A 53 -7.60 -3.76 -17.95
C VAL A 53 -8.40 -5.01 -18.29
N ASN A 54 -8.89 -5.72 -17.27
CA ASN A 54 -9.74 -6.89 -17.43
C ASN A 54 -11.14 -6.59 -16.90
N ARG A 55 -12.06 -6.24 -17.81
CA ARG A 55 -13.45 -5.89 -17.48
C ARG A 55 -14.26 -7.11 -17.01
N GLY A 56 -13.99 -8.30 -17.55
CA GLY A 56 -14.71 -9.52 -17.19
C GLY A 56 -14.37 -10.07 -15.80
N ALA A 57 -13.14 -9.81 -15.33
CA ALA A 57 -12.68 -10.19 -13.99
C ALA A 57 -12.66 -9.01 -13.00
N GLU A 58 -13.16 -7.84 -13.41
CA GLU A 58 -13.09 -6.58 -12.65
C GLU A 58 -11.70 -6.35 -12.06
N ALA A 59 -10.66 -6.52 -12.88
CA ALA A 59 -9.27 -6.47 -12.43
C ALA A 59 -8.45 -5.48 -13.26
N LEU A 60 -7.54 -4.80 -12.59
CA LEU A 60 -6.64 -3.81 -13.16
C LEU A 60 -5.19 -4.16 -12.83
N THR A 61 -4.35 -4.31 -13.85
CA THR A 61 -2.91 -4.52 -13.68
C THR A 61 -2.18 -3.21 -13.92
N LEU A 62 -1.39 -2.80 -12.94
CA LEU A 62 -0.63 -1.56 -12.95
C LEU A 62 0.85 -1.84 -12.76
N ARG A 63 1.69 -1.10 -13.49
CA ARG A 63 3.11 -0.98 -13.17
C ARG A 63 3.31 0.19 -12.22
N SER A 64 3.84 -0.08 -11.04
CA SER A 64 4.17 0.94 -10.05
C SER A 64 5.67 0.98 -9.82
N MET A 65 6.21 2.19 -9.69
CA MET A 65 7.60 2.40 -9.31
C MET A 65 7.65 2.77 -7.83
N THR A 66 8.15 1.86 -7.00
CA THR A 66 8.32 2.09 -5.56
C THR A 66 9.79 1.97 -5.20
N ASN A 67 10.37 3.02 -4.61
CA ASN A 67 11.79 3.07 -4.22
C ASN A 67 12.75 2.72 -5.37
N GLY A 68 12.47 3.19 -6.60
CA GLY A 68 13.29 2.91 -7.78
C GLY A 68 13.10 1.51 -8.37
N LYS A 69 12.23 0.68 -7.79
CA LYS A 69 11.91 -0.65 -8.29
C LYS A 69 10.54 -0.68 -8.96
N GLU A 70 10.52 -1.15 -10.21
CA GLU A 70 9.28 -1.47 -10.90
C GLU A 70 8.66 -2.75 -10.33
N THR A 71 7.36 -2.70 -10.07
CA THR A 71 6.58 -3.84 -9.61
C THR A 71 5.21 -3.80 -10.26
N ASP A 72 4.80 -4.93 -10.83
CA ASP A 72 3.48 -5.12 -11.38
C ASP A 72 2.52 -5.51 -10.26
N VAL A 73 1.38 -4.82 -10.19
CA VAL A 73 0.41 -4.94 -9.12
C VAL A 73 -0.96 -5.14 -9.73
N ILE A 74 -1.65 -6.19 -9.28
CA ILE A 74 -3.01 -6.51 -9.72
C ILE A 74 -3.98 -6.05 -8.63
N PHE A 75 -4.98 -5.26 -9.02
CA PHE A 75 -6.07 -4.81 -8.17
C PHE A 75 -7.37 -5.44 -8.63
N SER A 76 -8.15 -5.95 -7.67
CA SER A 76 -9.58 -6.17 -7.88
C SER A 76 -10.30 -4.84 -7.72
N VAL A 77 -11.09 -4.46 -8.70
CA VAL A 77 -11.82 -3.21 -8.73
C VAL A 77 -13.14 -3.40 -8.01
N GLN A 78 -13.45 -2.49 -7.08
CA GLN A 78 -14.76 -2.51 -6.45
C GLN A 78 -15.80 -1.92 -7.40
N ASP A 79 -17.05 -2.37 -7.28
CA ASP A 79 -18.19 -1.99 -8.12
C ASP A 79 -18.29 -0.46 -8.35
N ALA A 80 -18.09 0.34 -7.29
CA ALA A 80 -18.10 1.81 -7.37
C ALA A 80 -17.01 2.43 -8.27
N ALA A 81 -15.94 1.70 -8.58
CA ALA A 81 -14.84 2.09 -9.46
C ALA A 81 -14.85 1.33 -10.81
N ALA A 82 -15.77 0.38 -11.00
CA ALA A 82 -15.92 -0.39 -12.23
C ALA A 82 -16.16 0.49 -13.48
N PRO A 83 -16.97 1.58 -13.43
CA PRO A 83 -17.19 2.45 -14.60
C PRO A 83 -15.91 3.10 -15.14
N VAL A 84 -14.87 3.21 -14.30
CA VAL A 84 -13.58 3.80 -14.71
C VAL A 84 -12.83 2.83 -15.63
N LEU A 85 -13.08 1.52 -15.55
CA LEU A 85 -12.43 0.52 -16.41
C LEU A 85 -12.88 0.58 -17.87
N ASP A 86 -14.05 1.15 -18.15
CA ASP A 86 -14.52 1.32 -19.54
C ASP A 86 -13.71 2.38 -20.28
N VAL A 87 -13.17 3.36 -19.54
CA VAL A 87 -12.49 4.51 -20.12
C VAL A 87 -10.97 4.45 -19.99
N LEU A 88 -10.42 3.53 -19.20
CA LEU A 88 -8.98 3.33 -19.03
C LEU A 88 -8.37 2.52 -20.16
N GLU A 89 -7.20 2.96 -20.60
CA GLU A 89 -6.41 2.29 -21.63
C GLU A 89 -5.03 1.90 -21.10
N PRO A 90 -4.41 0.82 -21.61
CA PRO A 90 -3.01 0.54 -21.34
C PRO A 90 -2.12 1.74 -21.72
N GLY A 91 -1.20 2.10 -20.84
CA GLY A 91 -0.35 3.30 -20.94
C GLY A 91 -0.86 4.51 -20.14
N ASP A 92 -2.12 4.50 -19.68
CA ASP A 92 -2.64 5.58 -18.84
C ASP A 92 -1.95 5.62 -17.48
N LEU A 93 -1.58 6.80 -17.02
CA LEU A 93 -1.12 7.01 -15.64
C LEU A 93 -2.33 7.22 -14.72
N VAL A 94 -2.46 6.40 -13.69
CA VAL A 94 -3.59 6.45 -12.76
C VAL A 94 -3.13 6.50 -11.31
N LEU A 95 -3.93 7.20 -10.49
CA LEU A 95 -3.85 7.18 -9.04
C LEU A 95 -4.96 6.27 -8.51
N VAL A 96 -4.55 5.17 -7.88
CA VAL A 96 -5.46 4.19 -7.29
C VAL A 96 -5.45 4.32 -5.78
N THR A 97 -6.63 4.51 -5.19
CA THR A 97 -6.87 4.35 -3.76
C THR A 97 -7.37 2.94 -3.52
N TYR A 98 -6.67 2.16 -2.70
CA TYR A 98 -6.96 0.76 -2.46
C TYR A 98 -6.91 0.40 -0.98
N VAL A 99 -7.56 -0.69 -0.63
CA VAL A 99 -7.44 -1.35 0.67
C VAL A 99 -6.93 -2.77 0.48
N ARG A 100 -6.19 -3.29 1.46
CA ARG A 100 -5.84 -4.72 1.49
C ARG A 100 -6.86 -5.44 2.36
N VAL A 101 -7.56 -6.42 1.79
CA VAL A 101 -8.55 -7.26 2.48
C VAL A 101 -8.25 -8.71 2.13
N ASN A 102 -7.99 -9.57 3.13
CA ASN A 102 -7.64 -10.98 2.93
C ASN A 102 -6.52 -11.18 1.89
N ASP A 103 -5.43 -10.41 2.03
CA ASP A 103 -4.28 -10.37 1.11
C ASP A 103 -4.57 -9.97 -0.34
N GLN A 104 -5.81 -9.62 -0.67
CA GLN A 104 -6.17 -9.03 -1.95
C GLN A 104 -6.15 -7.51 -1.91
N LEU A 105 -5.66 -6.89 -2.98
CA LEU A 105 -5.71 -5.45 -3.16
C LEU A 105 -7.01 -5.07 -3.84
N ARG A 106 -7.85 -4.30 -3.15
CA ARG A 106 -9.13 -3.83 -3.65
C ARG A 106 -9.08 -2.35 -3.96
N ALA A 107 -9.16 -1.98 -5.24
CA ALA A 107 -9.25 -0.61 -5.68
C ALA A 107 -10.63 -0.04 -5.33
N GLN A 108 -10.63 0.97 -4.47
CA GLN A 108 -11.84 1.70 -4.07
C GLN A 108 -12.13 2.87 -4.99
N ARG A 109 -11.07 3.49 -5.53
CA ARG A 109 -11.18 4.64 -6.42
C ARG A 109 -10.00 4.66 -7.36
N ILE A 110 -10.28 4.89 -8.64
CA ILE A 110 -9.27 5.04 -9.67
C ILE A 110 -9.49 6.41 -10.31
N VAL A 111 -8.42 7.19 -10.42
CA VAL A 111 -8.45 8.53 -11.03
C VAL A 111 -7.33 8.58 -12.05
N ARG A 112 -7.62 9.00 -13.28
CA ARG A 112 -6.56 9.30 -14.24
C ARG A 112 -5.76 10.50 -13.77
N VAL A 113 -4.45 10.33 -13.70
CA VAL A 113 -3.54 11.45 -13.53
C VAL A 113 -3.34 11.97 -14.94
N GLU A 114 -4.09 13.01 -15.32
CA GLU A 114 -3.76 13.74 -16.54
C GLU A 114 -2.29 14.13 -16.42
N GLY A 115 -1.48 13.66 -17.36
CA GLY A 115 -0.11 14.09 -17.49
C GLY A 115 -0.13 15.58 -17.81
N SER A 116 -0.13 16.43 -16.80
CA SER A 116 0.49 17.73 -16.95
C SER A 116 1.94 17.43 -17.31
N PRO A 117 2.44 17.80 -18.51
CA PRO A 117 3.87 17.93 -18.69
C PRO A 117 4.30 18.96 -17.64
N GLN A 118 4.85 18.50 -16.51
CA GLN A 118 5.65 19.39 -15.69
C GLN A 118 6.84 19.73 -16.57
N GLN A 119 6.71 20.90 -17.22
CA GLN A 119 7.82 21.65 -17.75
C GLN A 119 8.95 21.61 -16.74
N ARG A 120 10.10 21.05 -17.13
CA ARG A 120 11.44 21.50 -16.75
C ARG A 120 12.46 20.86 -17.67
#